data_AF-A0A915CMS4-F1
#
_entry.id   AF-A0A915CMS4-F1
#
_cell.length_a   1.000
_cell.length_b   1.000
_cell.length_c   1.000
_cell.angle_alpha   90.00
_cell.angle_beta   90.00
_cell.angle_gamma   90.00
#
_symmetry.space_group_name_H-M   'P 1'
#
loop_
_entity.id
_entity.type
_entity.pdbx_description
1 polymer ?
#
loop_
_entity_poly.entity_id
_entity_poly.type
_entity_poly.pdbx_seq_one_letter_code
_entity_poly.pdbx_strand_id
1 'polypeptide(L)'
;MLKCGLRSVPLIRFNRCSSCFTSVAAQLRTNYDKAKEGVNLQQCGQHGITHGLSVYTKSLYELIYDLALARLVHDKKYPQGLLTVTYNIDFAIRGLHYDIENCCLLKVDAFNQIQKGTVFRGKKKLTDEQICDLYGGYSLPDNKDKKLLTQLIDLFSLPWAGLLATTVEYFDENSIEFDPVSLHEDVATSIQKVTAQG
;
A
#
# COMPACT_ATOMS: atom_id res chain seq x y z
N MET A 1 -5.69 -1.63 -45.00
CA MET A 1 -5.09 -2.62 -44.08
C MET A 1 -4.31 -1.81 -43.05
N LEU A 2 -4.53 -1.79 -41.74
CA LEU A 2 -5.32 -2.62 -40.82
C LEU A 2 -6.29 -1.73 -40.01
N LYS A 3 -7.52 -2.20 -39.80
CA LYS A 3 -8.43 -1.66 -38.78
C LYS A 3 -8.04 -2.31 -37.46
N CYS A 4 -7.43 -1.56 -36.54
CA CYS A 4 -7.22 -2.01 -35.18
C CYS A 4 -8.56 -1.87 -34.44
N GLY A 5 -9.18 -3.00 -34.12
CA GLY A 5 -10.46 -3.06 -33.42
C GLY A 5 -10.26 -2.74 -31.94
N LEU A 6 -10.62 -1.52 -31.54
CA LEU A 6 -10.87 -1.18 -30.14
C LEU A 6 -12.07 -1.98 -29.64
N ARG A 7 -11.81 -3.11 -28.96
CA ARG A 7 -12.80 -3.72 -28.09
C ARG A 7 -12.87 -2.87 -26.83
N SER A 8 -13.97 -2.15 -26.68
CA SER A 8 -14.37 -1.50 -25.42
C SER A 8 -14.63 -2.56 -24.35
N VAL A 9 -13.69 -2.74 -23.43
CA VAL A 9 -13.85 -3.54 -22.21
C VAL A 9 -14.28 -2.59 -21.09
N PRO A 10 -15.29 -2.93 -20.26
CA PRO A 10 -15.85 -1.98 -19.30
C PRO A 10 -14.87 -1.73 -18.15
N LEU A 11 -14.41 -0.48 -17.98
CA LEU A 11 -13.80 -0.02 -16.73
C LEU A 11 -14.78 -0.27 -15.59
N ILE A 12 -14.35 -1.03 -14.57
CA ILE A 12 -15.19 -1.33 -13.41
C ILE A 12 -15.36 -0.05 -12.58
N ARG A 13 -16.50 0.64 -12.76
CA ARG A 13 -16.97 1.71 -11.86
C ARG A 13 -17.69 1.08 -10.67
N PHE A 14 -17.04 1.04 -9.51
CA PHE A 14 -17.61 0.49 -8.28
C PHE A 14 -18.61 1.45 -7.62
N ASN A 15 -19.88 1.06 -7.57
CA ASN A 15 -20.92 1.75 -6.80
C ASN A 15 -20.87 1.34 -5.32
N ARG A 16 -20.84 2.34 -4.43
CA ARG A 16 -20.80 2.17 -2.96
C ARG A 16 -22.13 1.61 -2.44
N CYS A 17 -22.09 0.58 -1.60
CA CYS A 17 -23.26 0.11 -0.84
C CYS A 17 -22.84 -0.26 0.60
N SER A 18 -23.54 0.31 1.60
CA SER A 18 -23.05 0.57 2.97
C SER A 18 -23.55 -0.38 4.07
N SER A 19 -24.20 -1.49 3.77
CA SER A 19 -25.07 -2.16 4.77
C SER A 19 -24.59 -3.52 5.35
N CYS A 20 -23.37 -4.00 5.09
CA CYS A 20 -22.98 -5.38 5.48
C CYS A 20 -21.85 -5.50 6.53
N PHE A 21 -21.34 -4.40 7.09
CA PHE A 21 -20.01 -4.37 7.76
C PHE A 21 -20.02 -4.42 9.31
N THR A 22 -21.15 -4.66 9.98
CA THR A 22 -21.28 -4.38 11.42
C THR A 22 -20.69 -5.41 12.39
N SER A 23 -20.72 -6.72 12.08
CA SER A 23 -20.30 -7.76 13.04
C SER A 23 -18.78 -8.02 13.07
N VAL A 24 -18.14 -8.10 11.90
CA VAL A 24 -16.69 -8.36 11.77
C VAL A 24 -15.88 -7.14 12.23
N ALA A 25 -16.35 -5.93 11.94
CA ALA A 25 -15.69 -4.70 12.36
C ALA A 25 -15.63 -4.53 13.89
N ALA A 26 -16.66 -4.99 14.62
CA ALA A 26 -16.69 -4.90 16.08
C ALA A 26 -15.67 -5.85 16.75
N GLN A 27 -15.52 -7.06 16.22
CA GLN A 27 -14.54 -8.03 16.71
C GLN A 27 -13.10 -7.57 16.42
N LEU A 28 -12.85 -7.06 15.21
CA LEU A 28 -11.53 -6.55 14.82
C LEU A 28 -11.17 -5.25 15.56
N ARG A 29 -12.16 -4.40 15.89
CA ARG A 29 -11.98 -3.23 16.75
C ARG A 29 -11.52 -3.60 18.16
N THR A 30 -12.15 -4.61 18.76
CA THR A 30 -11.74 -5.12 20.08
C THR A 30 -10.30 -5.63 20.04
N ASN A 31 -9.87 -6.25 18.94
CA ASN A 31 -8.49 -6.69 18.76
C ASN A 31 -7.52 -5.51 18.54
N TYR A 32 -7.95 -4.43 17.87
CA TYR A 32 -7.16 -3.20 17.69
C TYR A 32 -6.95 -2.45 18.99
N ASP A 33 -8.02 -2.26 19.77
CA ASP A 33 -7.94 -1.61 21.07
C ASP A 33 -7.06 -2.43 22.04
N LYS A 34 -7.18 -3.77 22.05
CA LYS A 34 -6.29 -4.66 22.82
C LYS A 34 -4.84 -4.63 22.34
N ALA A 35 -4.60 -4.58 21.03
CA ALA A 35 -3.24 -4.48 20.48
C ALA A 35 -2.59 -3.12 20.80
N LYS A 36 -3.39 -2.05 20.88
CA LYS A 36 -2.98 -0.72 21.33
C LYS A 36 -2.68 -0.69 22.83
N GLU A 37 -3.49 -1.38 23.65
CA GLU A 37 -3.30 -1.51 25.11
C GLU A 37 -2.13 -2.43 25.49
N GLY A 38 -1.81 -3.44 24.67
CA GLY A 38 -0.66 -4.34 24.85
C GLY A 38 0.71 -3.71 24.58
N VAL A 39 0.76 -2.44 24.18
CA VAL A 39 2.00 -1.66 24.06
C VAL A 39 2.46 -1.27 25.47
N ASN A 40 3.35 -2.08 26.05
CA ASN A 40 3.89 -1.85 27.39
C ASN A 40 4.74 -0.56 27.42
N LEU A 41 4.20 0.50 28.04
CA LEU A 41 4.86 1.79 28.29
C LEU A 41 5.81 1.78 29.51
N GLN A 42 6.21 0.61 30.03
CA GLN A 42 7.11 0.60 31.18
C GLN A 42 8.57 0.81 30.79
N GLN A 43 9.08 1.91 31.36
CA GLN A 43 10.46 2.35 31.52
C GLN A 43 11.12 3.07 30.34
N CYS A 44 10.90 4.38 30.29
CA CYS A 44 12.04 5.29 30.15
C CYS A 44 11.88 6.42 31.17
N GLY A 45 12.83 6.48 32.11
CA GLY A 45 12.86 7.47 33.18
C GLY A 45 12.96 8.89 32.65
N GLN A 46 12.46 9.81 33.48
CA GLN A 46 12.68 11.26 33.48
C GLN A 46 13.79 11.70 32.53
N HIS A 47 13.44 12.31 31.40
CA HIS A 47 14.08 13.42 30.67
C HIS A 47 13.27 13.55 29.36
N GLY A 48 12.80 14.76 29.03
CA GLY A 48 11.82 14.97 27.96
C GLY A 48 12.29 14.44 26.61
N ILE A 49 11.52 13.53 26.00
CA ILE A 49 11.75 13.07 24.62
C ILE A 49 10.42 12.72 23.95
N THR A 50 10.43 12.96 22.64
CA THR A 50 9.32 13.06 21.69
C THR A 50 8.51 11.77 21.49
N HIS A 51 7.30 11.93 20.95
CA HIS A 51 6.31 10.90 20.58
C HIS A 51 6.84 9.80 19.63
N GLY A 52 7.79 8.96 20.05
CA GLY A 52 8.52 8.06 19.14
C GLY A 52 9.03 6.76 19.73
N LEU A 53 8.56 6.34 20.92
CA LEU A 53 9.03 5.11 21.57
C LEU A 53 7.91 4.12 21.90
N SER A 54 6.93 3.97 21.01
CA SER A 54 6.06 2.79 21.00
C SER A 54 6.77 1.68 20.22
N VAL A 55 7.20 0.61 20.90
CA VAL A 55 7.61 -0.63 20.25
C VAL A 55 6.36 -1.24 19.63
N TYR A 56 6.12 -0.94 18.36
CA TYR A 56 5.01 -1.53 17.63
C TYR A 56 5.30 -3.00 17.39
N THR A 57 4.41 -3.86 17.86
CA THR A 57 4.51 -5.30 17.64
C THR A 57 4.14 -5.63 16.20
N LYS A 58 4.72 -6.71 15.66
CA LYS A 58 4.39 -7.25 14.32
C LYS A 58 2.87 -7.41 14.13
N SER A 59 2.20 -7.81 15.20
CA SER A 59 0.75 -7.97 15.26
C SER A 59 -0.04 -6.69 14.97
N LEU A 60 0.49 -5.49 15.26
CA LEU A 60 -0.19 -4.25 14.89
C LEU A 60 -0.15 -4.01 13.38
N TYR A 61 0.99 -4.28 12.72
CA TYR A 61 1.09 -4.10 11.27
C TYR A 61 0.22 -5.10 10.52
N GLU A 62 0.18 -6.36 10.97
CA GLU A 62 -0.73 -7.38 10.46
C GLU A 62 -2.19 -6.93 10.63
N LEU A 63 -2.56 -6.44 11.81
CA LEU A 63 -3.92 -6.00 12.06
C LEU A 63 -4.34 -4.80 11.21
N ILE A 64 -3.46 -3.79 11.06
CA ILE A 64 -3.73 -2.63 10.21
C ILE A 64 -3.92 -3.09 8.75
N TYR A 65 -3.05 -3.99 8.28
CA TYR A 65 -3.13 -4.53 6.94
C TYR A 65 -4.45 -5.28 6.73
N ASP A 66 -4.79 -6.23 7.61
CA ASP A 66 -5.99 -7.07 7.49
C ASP A 66 -7.27 -6.24 7.52
N LEU A 67 -7.33 -5.25 8.43
CA LEU A 67 -8.43 -4.31 8.50
C LEU A 67 -8.56 -3.51 7.21
N ALA A 68 -7.46 -2.93 6.71
CA ALA A 68 -7.50 -2.13 5.49
C ALA A 68 -7.85 -2.96 4.25
N LEU A 69 -7.34 -4.18 4.15
CA LEU A 69 -7.66 -5.14 3.10
C LEU A 69 -9.16 -5.52 3.13
N ALA A 70 -9.69 -5.84 4.30
CA ALA A 70 -11.12 -6.12 4.46
C ALA A 70 -11.98 -4.92 4.00
N ARG A 71 -11.57 -3.69 4.33
CA ARG A 71 -12.28 -2.49 3.85
C ARG A 71 -12.21 -2.33 2.33
N LEU A 72 -11.06 -2.56 1.69
CA LEU A 72 -10.96 -2.52 0.23
C LEU A 72 -11.94 -3.53 -0.41
N VAL A 73 -11.96 -4.75 0.10
CA VAL A 73 -12.80 -5.82 -0.44
C VAL A 73 -14.29 -5.54 -0.22
N HIS A 74 -14.69 -5.12 0.98
CA HIS A 74 -16.11 -4.98 1.29
C HIS A 74 -16.69 -3.58 0.99
N ASP A 75 -15.96 -2.51 1.29
CA ASP A 75 -16.43 -1.12 1.09
C ASP A 75 -16.21 -0.68 -0.37
N LYS A 76 -15.04 -1.01 -0.92
CA LYS A 76 -14.64 -0.61 -2.29
C LYS A 76 -14.90 -1.70 -3.34
N LYS A 77 -15.39 -2.87 -2.92
CA LYS A 77 -15.79 -4.00 -3.79
C LYS A 77 -14.65 -4.61 -4.60
N TYR A 78 -13.44 -4.58 -4.05
CA TYR A 78 -12.29 -5.27 -4.63
C TYR A 78 -12.51 -6.79 -4.61
N PRO A 79 -11.83 -7.57 -5.48
CA PRO A 79 -12.01 -9.01 -5.58
C PRO A 79 -11.81 -9.74 -4.24
N GLN A 80 -12.72 -10.68 -3.92
CA GLN A 80 -12.65 -11.46 -2.68
C GLN A 80 -11.37 -12.30 -2.57
N GLY A 81 -10.75 -12.67 -3.70
CA GLY A 81 -9.50 -13.43 -3.72
C GLY A 81 -8.34 -12.72 -3.01
N LEU A 82 -8.38 -11.39 -2.88
CA LEU A 82 -7.39 -10.62 -2.14
C LEU A 82 -7.32 -11.02 -0.66
N LEU A 83 -8.43 -11.44 -0.04
CA LEU A 83 -8.46 -11.90 1.37
C LEU A 83 -7.67 -13.20 1.60
N THR A 84 -7.31 -13.91 0.53
CA THR A 84 -6.52 -15.14 0.63
C THR A 84 -5.01 -14.87 0.70
N VAL A 85 -4.58 -13.66 0.36
CA VAL A 85 -3.16 -13.30 0.32
C VAL A 85 -2.68 -12.90 1.71
N THR A 86 -1.65 -13.59 2.21
CA THR A 86 -1.06 -13.30 3.53
C THR A 86 -0.13 -12.09 3.46
N TYR A 87 -0.24 -11.21 4.46
CA TYR A 87 0.68 -10.09 4.62
C TYR A 87 2.10 -10.58 4.93
N ASN A 88 3.08 -10.11 4.16
CA ASN A 88 4.49 -10.30 4.47
C ASN A 88 5.06 -9.02 5.08
N ILE A 89 5.26 -9.03 6.39
CA ILE A 89 5.80 -7.89 7.15
C ILE A 89 7.23 -7.51 6.75
N ASP A 90 8.03 -8.47 6.27
CA ASP A 90 9.44 -8.25 5.93
C ASP A 90 9.62 -7.74 4.49
N PHE A 91 8.53 -7.61 3.72
CA PHE A 91 8.57 -7.15 2.33
C PHE A 91 8.93 -5.67 2.19
N ALA A 92 8.32 -4.81 3.01
CA ALA A 92 8.48 -3.37 2.89
C ALA A 92 9.41 -2.82 3.98
N ILE A 93 10.26 -1.86 3.59
CA ILE A 93 11.12 -1.11 4.51
C ILE A 93 10.74 0.37 4.50
N ARG A 94 11.16 1.10 5.54
CA ARG A 94 10.93 2.55 5.62
C ARG A 94 11.73 3.30 4.57
N GLY A 95 11.19 4.43 4.13
CA GLY A 95 11.85 5.32 3.17
C GLY A 95 11.75 4.84 1.71
N LEU A 96 10.91 3.84 1.44
CA LEU A 96 10.49 3.52 0.08
C LEU A 96 9.68 4.67 -0.51
N HIS A 97 9.72 4.79 -1.83
CA HIS A 97 8.88 5.66 -2.62
C HIS A 97 7.90 4.77 -3.39
N TYR A 98 6.65 5.20 -3.45
CA TYR A 98 5.65 4.62 -4.32
C TYR A 98 5.41 5.55 -5.51
N ASP A 99 5.69 5.03 -6.70
CA ASP A 99 5.33 5.65 -7.96
C ASP A 99 3.91 5.25 -8.32
N ILE A 100 2.99 6.21 -8.21
CA ILE A 100 1.57 6.03 -8.47
C ILE A 100 1.33 5.68 -9.93
N GLU A 101 1.98 6.37 -10.86
CA GLU A 101 1.75 6.19 -12.30
C GLU A 101 2.11 4.77 -12.75
N ASN A 102 3.28 4.29 -12.31
CA ASN A 102 3.80 2.98 -12.70
C ASN A 102 3.43 1.86 -11.72
N CYS A 103 2.76 2.19 -10.61
CA CYS A 103 2.44 1.27 -9.51
C CYS A 103 3.67 0.51 -8.98
N CYS A 104 4.78 1.23 -8.85
CA CYS A 104 6.06 0.64 -8.45
C CYS A 104 6.52 1.15 -7.08
N LEU A 105 7.04 0.25 -6.25
CA LEU A 105 7.83 0.58 -5.08
C LEU A 105 9.29 0.66 -5.47
N LEU A 106 9.98 1.71 -5.05
CA LEU A 106 11.41 1.89 -5.31
C LEU A 106 12.09 2.69 -4.22
N LYS A 107 13.41 2.60 -4.13
CA LYS A 107 14.20 3.46 -3.26
C LYS A 107 14.92 4.51 -4.09
N VAL A 108 14.75 5.77 -3.69
CA VAL A 108 15.38 6.93 -4.34
C VAL A 108 16.40 7.53 -3.37
N ASP A 109 17.55 7.94 -3.88
CA ASP A 109 18.57 8.63 -3.09
C ASP A 109 18.36 10.16 -3.10
N ALA A 110 19.29 10.90 -2.48
CA ALA A 110 19.22 12.36 -2.40
C ALA A 110 19.43 13.08 -3.74
N PHE A 111 19.88 12.36 -4.78
CA PHE A 111 20.18 12.88 -6.12
C PHE A 111 19.16 12.42 -7.16
N ASN A 112 17.95 12.03 -6.72
CA ASN A 112 16.89 11.50 -7.58
C ASN A 112 17.28 10.23 -8.36
N GLN A 113 18.26 9.45 -7.87
CA GLN A 113 18.64 8.19 -8.47
C GLN A 113 17.89 7.02 -7.82
N ILE A 114 17.34 6.16 -8.66
CA ILE A 114 16.77 4.87 -8.26
C ILE A 114 17.91 3.94 -7.83
N GLN A 115 17.82 3.40 -6.61
CA GLN A 115 18.79 2.42 -6.13
C GLN A 115 18.61 1.10 -6.89
N LYS A 116 19.72 0.57 -7.42
CA LYS A 116 19.70 -0.68 -8.20
C LYS A 116 19.12 -1.84 -7.39
N GLY A 117 18.28 -2.62 -8.05
CA GLY A 117 17.67 -3.81 -7.46
C GLY A 117 16.61 -3.52 -6.38
N THR A 118 16.13 -2.28 -6.27
CA THR A 118 15.09 -1.88 -5.30
C THR A 118 13.73 -1.61 -5.93
N VAL A 119 13.56 -1.81 -7.24
CA VAL A 119 12.30 -1.53 -7.95
C VAL A 119 11.43 -2.78 -8.00
N PHE A 120 10.20 -2.64 -7.53
CA PHE A 120 9.21 -3.71 -7.46
C PHE A 120 7.87 -3.21 -8.03
N ARG A 121 7.24 -4.02 -8.89
CA ARG A 121 5.84 -3.86 -9.26
C ARG A 121 5.05 -5.00 -8.62
N GLY A 122 4.07 -4.66 -7.79
CA GLY A 122 3.54 -5.63 -6.85
C GLY A 122 4.64 -6.13 -5.91
N LYS A 123 4.81 -7.46 -5.76
CA LYS A 123 5.98 -8.04 -5.08
C LYS A 123 7.03 -8.59 -6.06
N LYS A 124 6.83 -8.40 -7.36
CA LYS A 124 7.78 -8.81 -8.39
C LYS A 124 8.86 -7.75 -8.57
N LYS A 125 10.12 -8.16 -8.40
CA LYS A 125 11.28 -7.32 -8.69
C LYS A 125 11.40 -7.11 -10.21
N LEU A 126 11.62 -5.87 -10.63
CA LEU A 126 11.84 -5.54 -12.04
C LEU A 126 13.30 -5.76 -12.45
N THR A 127 13.51 -6.14 -13.71
CA THR A 127 14.85 -6.21 -14.31
C THR A 127 15.34 -4.83 -14.73
N ASP A 128 16.65 -4.71 -14.96
CA ASP A 128 17.26 -3.45 -15.37
C ASP A 128 16.69 -2.95 -16.71
N GLU A 129 16.33 -3.85 -17.62
CA GLU A 129 15.67 -3.52 -18.89
C GLU A 129 14.28 -2.93 -18.66
N GLN A 130 13.47 -3.55 -17.81
CA GLN A 130 12.13 -3.06 -17.48
C GLN A 130 12.18 -1.69 -16.80
N ILE A 131 13.20 -1.46 -15.96
CA ILE A 131 13.43 -0.16 -15.31
C ILE A 131 13.81 0.89 -16.36
N CYS A 132 14.70 0.55 -17.30
CA CYS A 132 15.06 1.45 -18.40
C CYS A 132 13.86 1.81 -19.27
N ASP A 133 12.97 0.85 -19.55
CA ASP A 133 11.77 1.08 -20.35
C ASP A 133 10.77 2.00 -19.63
N LEU A 134 10.59 1.83 -18.32
CA LEU A 134 9.65 2.63 -17.52
C LEU A 134 10.16 4.04 -17.20
N TYR A 135 11.46 4.16 -16.92
CA TYR A 135 12.04 5.38 -16.35
C TYR A 135 13.06 6.08 -17.25
N GLY A 136 13.42 5.50 -18.39
CA GLY A 136 14.52 5.99 -19.24
C GLY A 136 15.91 5.80 -18.61
N GLY A 137 16.00 5.01 -17.54
CA GLY A 137 17.22 4.76 -16.77
C GLY A 137 16.97 4.82 -15.27
N TYR A 138 18.03 5.02 -14.47
CA TYR A 138 17.92 5.13 -13.01
C TYR A 138 17.77 6.57 -12.53
N SER A 139 17.98 7.56 -13.39
CA SER A 139 17.86 8.96 -13.03
C SER A 139 16.43 9.41 -13.22
N LEU A 140 15.72 9.63 -12.11
CA LEU A 140 14.41 10.26 -12.19
C LEU A 140 14.58 11.72 -12.62
N PRO A 141 13.74 12.21 -13.54
CA PRO A 141 13.87 13.59 -13.98
C PRO A 141 13.38 14.55 -12.89
N ASP A 142 14.03 15.71 -12.75
CA ASP A 142 13.73 16.69 -11.71
C ASP A 142 12.30 17.25 -11.80
N ASN A 143 11.71 17.20 -13.00
CA ASN A 143 10.32 17.59 -13.25
C ASN A 143 9.31 16.48 -12.94
N LYS A 144 9.74 15.29 -12.48
CA LYS A 144 8.80 14.24 -12.09
C LYS A 144 7.86 14.80 -11.04
N ASP A 145 6.57 14.70 -11.30
CA ASP A 145 5.55 15.24 -10.41
C ASP A 145 5.71 14.57 -9.04
N LYS A 146 6.21 15.31 -8.06
CA LYS A 146 6.40 14.82 -6.68
C LYS A 146 5.11 14.31 -6.06
N LYS A 147 3.95 14.71 -6.61
CA LYS A 147 2.63 14.19 -6.23
C LYS A 147 2.39 12.75 -6.67
N LEU A 148 3.03 12.32 -7.76
CA LEU A 148 2.96 10.95 -8.28
C LEU A 148 4.03 10.05 -7.65
N LEU A 149 5.02 10.61 -6.96
CA LEU A 149 6.06 9.85 -6.25
C LEU A 149 5.95 10.09 -4.74
N THR A 150 5.19 9.24 -4.06
CA THR A 150 4.90 9.39 -2.63
C THR A 150 5.96 8.70 -1.78
N GLN A 151 6.58 9.44 -0.85
CA GLN A 151 7.54 8.85 0.09
C GLN A 151 6.84 8.24 1.31
N LEU A 152 7.18 6.98 1.61
CA LEU A 152 6.64 6.19 2.70
C LEU A 152 7.60 6.24 3.91
N ILE A 153 7.55 7.34 4.66
CA ILE A 153 8.51 7.64 5.76
C ILE A 153 8.11 7.07 7.12
N ASP A 154 6.81 6.85 7.33
CA ASP A 154 6.24 6.50 8.63
C ASP A 154 6.23 4.98 8.85
N LEU A 155 6.30 4.52 10.10
CA LEU A 155 6.12 3.11 10.45
C LEU A 155 4.74 2.59 10.03
N PHE A 156 3.73 3.45 10.06
CA PHE A 156 2.38 3.13 9.58
C PHE A 156 2.29 3.00 8.04
N SER A 157 3.33 3.42 7.31
CA SER A 157 3.37 3.29 5.85
C SER A 157 3.83 1.91 5.36
N LEU A 158 4.35 1.05 6.24
CA LEU A 158 4.75 -0.32 5.89
C LEU A 158 3.56 -1.22 5.50
N PRO A 159 2.47 -1.33 6.30
CA PRO A 159 1.29 -2.08 5.87
C PRO A 159 0.66 -1.45 4.62
N TRP A 160 0.75 -0.14 4.45
CA TRP A 160 0.29 0.54 3.23
C TRP A 160 1.09 0.09 2.00
N ALA A 161 2.43 0.09 2.07
CA ALA A 161 3.30 -0.40 1.00
C ALA A 161 2.99 -1.86 0.64
N GLY A 162 2.83 -2.72 1.65
CA GLY A 162 2.48 -4.12 1.44
C GLY A 162 1.12 -4.31 0.80
N LEU A 163 0.14 -3.47 1.15
CA LEU A 163 -1.22 -3.53 0.60
C LEU A 163 -1.27 -3.06 -0.86
N LEU A 164 -0.55 -1.98 -1.18
CA LEU A 164 -0.36 -1.54 -2.57
C LEU A 164 0.28 -2.66 -3.40
N ALA A 165 1.39 -3.23 -2.92
CA ALA A 165 2.09 -4.31 -3.61
C ALA A 165 1.21 -5.55 -3.80
N THR A 166 0.45 -5.95 -2.78
CA THR A 166 -0.44 -7.11 -2.88
C THR A 166 -1.56 -6.89 -3.88
N THR A 167 -2.15 -5.69 -3.87
CA THR A 167 -3.28 -5.36 -4.76
C THR A 167 -2.83 -5.31 -6.22
N VAL A 168 -1.70 -4.65 -6.49
CA VAL A 168 -1.12 -4.56 -7.84
C VAL A 168 -0.71 -5.94 -8.36
N GLU A 169 -0.04 -6.75 -7.53
CA GLU A 169 0.33 -8.12 -7.89
C GLU A 169 -0.89 -8.96 -8.26
N TYR A 170 -1.94 -8.94 -7.44
CA TYR A 170 -3.16 -9.67 -7.73
C TYR A 170 -3.82 -9.23 -9.04
N PHE A 171 -3.84 -7.93 -9.32
CA PHE A 171 -4.39 -7.41 -10.57
C PHE A 171 -3.56 -7.81 -11.80
N ASP A 172 -2.24 -7.71 -11.71
CA ASP A 172 -1.35 -8.12 -12.78
C ASP A 172 -1.48 -9.65 -13.05
N GLU A 173 -1.53 -10.49 -12.01
CA GLU A 173 -1.68 -11.95 -12.13
C GLU A 173 -3.04 -12.38 -12.71
N ASN A 174 -4.10 -11.65 -12.40
CA ASN A 174 -5.45 -11.95 -12.87
C ASN A 174 -5.82 -11.16 -14.14
N SER A 175 -4.88 -10.41 -14.72
CA SER A 175 -5.11 -9.55 -15.91
C SER A 175 -6.30 -8.59 -15.73
N ILE A 176 -6.41 -8.00 -14.54
CA ILE A 176 -7.45 -7.03 -14.21
C ILE A 176 -6.91 -5.63 -14.53
N GLU A 177 -7.58 -4.91 -15.42
CA GLU A 177 -7.26 -3.51 -15.68
C GLU A 177 -7.77 -2.61 -14.56
N PHE A 178 -6.96 -1.62 -14.18
CA PHE A 178 -7.28 -0.67 -13.12
C PHE A 178 -6.65 0.69 -13.39
N ASP A 179 -7.21 1.74 -12.77
CA ASP A 179 -6.63 3.08 -12.78
C ASP A 179 -5.65 3.23 -11.60
N PRO A 180 -4.36 3.54 -11.85
CA PRO A 180 -3.34 3.64 -10.81
C PRO A 180 -3.64 4.67 -9.72
N VAL A 181 -4.19 5.83 -10.11
CA VAL A 181 -4.51 6.93 -9.18
C VAL A 181 -5.66 6.51 -8.26
N SER A 182 -6.74 5.97 -8.83
CA SER A 182 -7.89 5.47 -8.08
C SER A 182 -7.50 4.34 -7.12
N LEU A 183 -6.64 3.41 -7.54
CA LEU A 183 -6.13 2.36 -6.67
C LEU A 183 -5.37 2.96 -5.49
N HIS A 184 -4.45 3.88 -5.75
CA HIS A 184 -3.68 4.53 -4.70
C HIS A 184 -4.58 5.27 -3.70
N GLU A 185 -5.57 6.03 -4.17
CA GLU A 185 -6.51 6.77 -3.34
C GLU A 185 -7.41 5.84 -2.50
N ASP A 186 -7.87 4.73 -3.08
CA ASP A 186 -8.70 3.75 -2.39
C ASP A 186 -7.93 3.06 -1.25
N VAL A 187 -6.68 2.67 -1.52
CA VAL A 187 -5.80 2.06 -0.52
C VAL A 187 -5.47 3.08 0.57
N ALA A 188 -5.09 4.31 0.20
CA ALA A 188 -4.79 5.39 1.15
C ALA A 188 -5.98 5.67 2.07
N THR A 189 -7.19 5.79 1.50
CA THR A 189 -8.43 6.01 2.26
C THR A 189 -8.72 4.85 3.21
N SER A 190 -8.46 3.61 2.78
CA SER A 190 -8.72 2.42 3.59
C SER A 190 -7.79 2.36 4.80
N ILE A 191 -6.50 2.64 4.60
CA ILE A 191 -5.52 2.76 5.68
C ILE A 191 -5.88 3.91 6.63
N GLN A 192 -6.17 5.11 6.09
CA GLN A 192 -6.56 6.27 6.89
C GLN A 192 -7.76 6.00 7.78
N LYS A 193 -8.77 5.26 7.29
CA LYS A 193 -9.94 4.92 8.12
C LYS A 193 -9.61 3.97 9.27
N VAL A 194 -8.61 3.11 9.11
CA VAL A 194 -8.16 2.20 10.18
C VAL A 194 -7.33 2.97 11.20
N THR A 195 -6.46 3.88 10.75
CA THR A 195 -5.55 4.62 11.62
C THR A 195 -6.18 5.87 12.27
N ALA A 196 -7.12 6.55 11.61
CA ALA A 196 -7.79 7.76 12.11
C ALA A 196 -9.01 7.50 13.00
N GLN A 197 -9.50 6.26 13.08
CA GLN A 197 -10.60 5.87 14.00
C GLN A 197 -10.10 5.46 15.40
N GLY A 198 -8.90 5.92 15.78
CA GLY A 198 -8.23 5.58 17.05
C GLY A 198 -8.26 6.68 18.10
#